data_AF-A0A239AIC6-F1
#
_entry.id   AF-A0A239AIC6-F1
#
_cell.length_a   1.000
_cell.length_b   1.000
_cell.length_c   1.000
_cell.angle_alpha   90.00
_cell.angle_beta   90.00
_cell.angle_gamma   90.00
#
_symmetry.space_group_name_H-M   'P 1'
#
loop_
_entity.id
_entity.type
_entity.pdbx_description
1 polymer ?
#
loop_
_entity_poly.entity_id
_entity_poly.type
_entity_poly.pdbx_seq_one_letter_code
_entity_poly.pdbx_strand_id
1 'polypeptide(L)'
;MRSLFWSAVLLGAGLAVPAYAADYAAPPVPPVGTNTVAEVELRVPRPASQPCIVTLFDTREFVGEDPARFDYAPPQNCKGPWAKVVIEADYAVSAGRQYDRTAIINVGGVNLYFGTTMEPRKDIAPEWHVERDVTDYQAYLRDKRKGAAWLVNYVDDTYTGHITGRARMLFYPATKDVPAAETAPFVTPISDAPVRLDSDTPRLTTQVRFPANLERLYLDLLAEPQGADEFWYACVDDRLAGDGKENCGGGAWREAELWIDGQRAGTAPLYPWIYTGGINPYMWFPAPGIQTLNFVPTRLDLTPFVGLLTDDKPHEIAVTIQGLRRYFLVTGTLMGWQDKAAKRVTGAVISNSLTDPEITADFSRAKPTEQGELNGNSLTTQARAYEIAGFVETSRGRIETRVRSSTRFFNRQDYVSAEKANIWRVDQSTLIDNLVQTIDKDGLRMERFQARYPLTIDMQVSGDDNNRTQQLKLEQGLWSERVITDTSGSRWWQTMDYQVTPNLTAQTDPQTRRSRQVTGTNRVRLDVKDSDGGCYHRTIHVTNNAVAGVTDGCR
;
A
#
# COMPACT_ATOMS: atom_id res chain seq x y z
N MET A 1 -75.37 -21.09 -10.42
CA MET A 1 -74.77 -21.45 -9.12
C MET A 1 -73.26 -21.39 -9.24
N ARG A 2 -72.62 -20.86 -8.20
CA ARG A 2 -71.23 -20.41 -8.10
C ARG A 2 -70.25 -21.57 -7.84
N SER A 3 -69.00 -21.46 -8.32
CA SER A 3 -67.75 -21.60 -7.53
C SER A 3 -66.54 -21.58 -8.47
N LEU A 4 -65.71 -20.53 -8.50
CA LEU A 4 -64.61 -20.16 -7.59
C LEU A 4 -63.26 -20.82 -7.94
N PHE A 5 -62.38 -19.95 -8.47
CA PHE A 5 -60.92 -20.09 -8.60
C PHE A 5 -60.24 -20.36 -7.26
N TRP A 6 -59.22 -21.22 -7.26
CA TRP A 6 -58.15 -21.18 -6.27
C TRP A 6 -56.78 -21.34 -6.96
N SER A 7 -55.99 -20.28 -6.88
CA SER A 7 -54.57 -20.21 -7.22
C SER A 7 -53.75 -20.88 -6.12
N ALA A 8 -52.81 -21.77 -6.48
CA ALA A 8 -51.82 -22.29 -5.55
C ALA A 8 -50.54 -21.46 -5.63
N VAL A 9 -50.29 -20.69 -4.57
CA VAL A 9 -49.05 -19.97 -4.30
C VAL A 9 -48.04 -20.98 -3.74
N LEU A 10 -46.91 -21.17 -4.41
CA LEU A 10 -45.75 -21.90 -3.89
C LEU A 10 -44.76 -20.89 -3.29
N LEU A 11 -44.86 -20.75 -1.97
CA LEU A 11 -43.98 -19.96 -1.11
C LEU A 11 -42.83 -20.85 -0.60
N GLY A 12 -41.59 -20.42 -0.88
CA GLY A 12 -40.52 -20.34 0.11
C GLY A 12 -39.80 -21.61 0.59
N ALA A 13 -38.50 -21.68 0.27
CA ALA A 13 -37.47 -21.96 1.28
C ALA A 13 -36.16 -21.32 0.82
N GLY A 14 -36.05 -20.00 1.01
CA GLY A 14 -34.76 -19.33 0.99
C GLY A 14 -33.96 -19.82 2.19
N LEU A 15 -32.85 -20.49 1.94
CA LEU A 15 -31.85 -20.77 2.96
C LEU A 15 -31.23 -19.43 3.35
N ALA A 16 -31.78 -18.81 4.39
CA ALA A 16 -31.10 -17.74 5.11
C ALA A 16 -29.84 -18.35 5.74
N VAL A 17 -28.70 -18.10 5.10
CA VAL A 17 -27.41 -18.25 5.76
C VAL A 17 -27.43 -17.26 6.93
N PRO A 18 -27.18 -17.70 8.17
CA PRO A 18 -27.05 -16.75 9.26
C PRO A 18 -25.90 -15.81 8.90
N ALA A 19 -26.20 -14.51 8.80
CA ALA A 19 -25.18 -13.48 8.81
C ALA A 19 -24.52 -13.52 10.19
N TYR A 20 -23.50 -14.35 10.33
CA TYR A 20 -22.50 -14.11 11.34
C TYR A 20 -21.90 -12.75 10.98
N ALA A 21 -22.07 -11.75 11.85
CA ALA A 21 -21.20 -10.59 11.80
C ALA A 21 -19.77 -11.16 11.78
N ALA A 22 -19.06 -10.95 10.67
CA ALA A 22 -17.69 -11.41 10.57
C ALA A 22 -16.86 -10.45 11.42
N ASP A 23 -16.59 -10.81 12.67
CA ASP A 23 -15.63 -10.09 13.51
C ASP A 23 -14.31 -9.99 12.74
N TYR A 24 -13.72 -8.80 12.72
CA TYR A 24 -12.44 -8.60 12.05
C TYR A 24 -11.36 -9.32 12.84
N ALA A 25 -10.42 -9.95 12.15
CA ALA A 25 -9.32 -10.64 12.80
C ALA A 25 -8.37 -9.61 13.44
N ALA A 26 -8.54 -9.33 14.72
CA ALA A 26 -7.74 -8.34 15.45
C ALA A 26 -6.35 -8.90 15.84
N PRO A 27 -5.28 -8.08 15.84
CA PRO A 27 -4.01 -8.48 16.43
C PRO A 27 -4.15 -8.59 17.96
N PRO A 28 -3.25 -9.32 18.65
CA PRO A 28 -3.19 -9.36 20.11
C PRO A 28 -3.16 -7.96 20.72
N VAL A 29 -3.79 -7.77 21.88
CA VAL A 29 -3.73 -6.49 22.60
C VAL A 29 -2.33 -6.33 23.20
N PRO A 30 -1.57 -5.28 22.85
CA PRO A 30 -0.24 -5.09 23.41
C PRO A 30 -0.34 -4.71 24.89
N PRO A 31 0.39 -5.38 25.81
CA PRO A 31 0.40 -5.02 27.22
C PRO A 31 0.92 -3.59 27.46
N VAL A 32 0.44 -2.95 28.52
CA VAL A 32 1.02 -1.69 29.01
C VAL A 32 2.49 -1.92 29.36
N GLY A 33 3.36 -1.00 28.96
CA GLY A 33 4.81 -1.11 29.09
C GLY A 33 5.51 -1.78 27.90
N THR A 34 4.77 -2.33 26.92
CA THR A 34 5.37 -2.82 25.66
C THR A 34 6.16 -1.70 25.01
N ASN A 35 7.43 -1.95 24.68
CA ASN A 35 8.37 -0.98 24.10
C ASN A 35 9.02 -1.49 22.80
N THR A 36 8.53 -2.61 22.26
CA THR A 36 9.00 -3.19 21.00
C THR A 36 8.08 -2.78 19.85
N VAL A 37 7.13 -3.63 19.46
CA VAL A 37 6.17 -3.38 18.38
C VAL A 37 4.75 -3.52 18.90
N ALA A 38 3.91 -2.52 18.61
CA ALA A 38 2.51 -2.48 18.99
C ALA A 38 1.66 -2.12 17.76
N GLU A 39 0.79 -3.03 17.35
CA GLU A 39 0.05 -2.94 16.08
C GLU A 39 -1.45 -2.75 16.31
N VAL A 40 -2.06 -1.93 15.44
CA VAL A 40 -3.51 -1.83 15.31
C VAL A 40 -4.05 -2.51 14.05
N GLU A 41 -3.17 -2.82 13.08
CA GLU A 41 -3.54 -3.35 11.78
C GLU A 41 -4.21 -4.72 11.87
N LEU A 42 -5.27 -4.91 11.10
CA LEU A 42 -6.02 -6.15 11.09
C LEU A 42 -5.17 -7.32 10.57
N ARG A 43 -5.34 -8.46 11.21
CA ARG A 43 -4.92 -9.75 10.70
C ARG A 43 -5.83 -10.16 9.54
N VAL A 44 -5.31 -11.01 8.68
CA VAL A 44 -5.97 -11.68 7.57
C VAL A 44 -6.96 -12.72 8.13
N PRO A 45 -8.27 -12.59 7.84
CA PRO A 45 -9.27 -13.59 8.25
C PRO A 45 -9.00 -14.95 7.60
N ARG A 46 -9.08 -16.05 8.36
CA ARG A 46 -8.68 -17.39 7.91
C ARG A 46 -9.83 -18.39 7.98
N PRO A 47 -9.97 -19.32 7.02
CA PRO A 47 -10.83 -20.47 7.17
C PRO A 47 -10.42 -21.29 8.40
N ALA A 48 -11.40 -21.96 9.03
CA ALA A 48 -11.14 -22.86 10.16
C ALA A 48 -10.39 -24.16 9.77
N SER A 49 -10.26 -24.44 8.48
CA SER A 49 -9.56 -25.63 7.99
C SER A 49 -8.06 -25.55 8.28
N GLN A 50 -7.43 -26.69 8.53
CA GLN A 50 -5.98 -26.77 8.71
C GLN A 50 -5.28 -26.42 7.38
N PRO A 51 -4.37 -25.44 7.35
CA PRO A 51 -3.62 -25.12 6.14
C PRO A 51 -2.48 -26.14 5.92
N CYS A 52 -2.11 -26.36 4.67
CA CYS A 52 -0.76 -26.87 4.37
C CYS A 52 0.23 -25.73 4.40
N ILE A 53 1.40 -26.00 4.97
CA ILE A 53 2.44 -25.00 5.16
C ILE A 53 3.57 -25.30 4.18
N VAL A 54 4.00 -24.27 3.45
CA VAL A 54 5.24 -24.28 2.68
C VAL A 54 6.18 -23.25 3.28
N THR A 55 7.30 -23.71 3.82
CA THR A 55 8.38 -22.81 4.27
C THR A 55 9.06 -22.19 3.06
N LEU A 56 9.14 -20.85 3.00
CA LEU A 56 9.92 -20.16 1.96
C LEU A 56 11.39 -20.12 2.36
N PHE A 57 11.67 -19.76 3.61
CA PHE A 57 12.97 -19.86 4.26
C PHE A 57 12.79 -19.92 5.78
N ASP A 58 13.60 -20.74 6.44
CA ASP A 58 13.68 -20.82 7.90
C ASP A 58 14.34 -19.57 8.49
N THR A 59 14.32 -19.47 9.83
CA THR A 59 14.99 -18.38 10.56
C THR A 59 16.43 -18.25 10.11
N ARG A 60 16.75 -17.06 9.59
CA ARG A 60 18.09 -16.70 9.15
C ARG A 60 18.40 -15.26 9.51
N GLU A 61 19.69 -14.97 9.56
CA GLU A 61 20.18 -13.61 9.55
C GLU A 61 20.29 -13.10 8.11
N PHE A 62 20.02 -11.80 7.94
CA PHE A 62 20.29 -11.06 6.72
C PHE A 62 21.56 -10.24 6.93
N VAL A 63 22.52 -10.38 6.00
CA VAL A 63 23.81 -9.66 6.02
C VAL A 63 24.20 -9.36 4.58
N GLY A 64 24.63 -8.12 4.33
CA GLY A 64 24.99 -7.63 3.01
C GLY A 64 23.77 -7.20 2.18
N GLU A 65 23.99 -7.07 0.88
CA GLU A 65 22.99 -6.60 -0.10
C GLU A 65 22.34 -7.75 -0.89
N ASP A 66 22.96 -8.92 -0.89
CA ASP A 66 22.51 -10.04 -1.72
C ASP A 66 21.16 -10.60 -1.25
N PRO A 67 20.23 -10.88 -2.17
CA PRO A 67 18.96 -11.47 -1.82
C PRO A 67 19.12 -12.90 -1.28
N ALA A 68 18.34 -13.21 -0.25
CA ALA A 68 18.15 -14.56 0.24
C ALA A 68 17.30 -15.38 -0.75
N ARG A 69 17.96 -16.10 -1.65
CA ARG A 69 17.31 -16.95 -2.66
C ARG A 69 16.79 -18.25 -2.04
N PHE A 70 15.64 -18.72 -2.52
CA PHE A 70 15.04 -19.99 -2.10
C PHE A 70 14.29 -20.67 -3.26
N ASP A 71 14.02 -21.96 -3.11
CA ASP A 71 13.23 -22.74 -4.05
C ASP A 71 11.80 -22.90 -3.52
N TYR A 72 10.83 -22.44 -4.30
CA TYR A 72 9.42 -22.61 -4.00
C TYR A 72 8.84 -23.83 -4.71
N ALA A 73 8.10 -24.65 -3.98
CA ALA A 73 7.23 -25.68 -4.54
C ALA A 73 5.87 -25.63 -3.84
N PRO A 74 4.76 -25.83 -4.59
CA PRO A 74 3.43 -25.92 -3.99
C PRO A 74 3.32 -27.09 -3.01
N PRO A 75 2.40 -27.03 -2.02
CA PRO A 75 2.18 -28.13 -1.10
C PRO A 75 1.72 -29.40 -1.85
N GLN A 76 2.39 -30.53 -1.59
CA GLN A 76 2.08 -31.80 -2.26
C GLN A 76 0.77 -32.44 -1.76
N ASN A 77 0.45 -32.23 -0.48
CA ASN A 77 -0.67 -32.84 0.24
C ASN A 77 -1.96 -32.02 0.19
N CYS A 78 -1.95 -30.80 -0.37
CA CYS A 78 -3.16 -30.07 -0.73
C CYS A 78 -2.94 -29.28 -2.02
N LYS A 79 -3.15 -29.95 -3.15
CA LYS A 79 -3.12 -29.27 -4.44
C LYS A 79 -4.30 -28.31 -4.53
N GLY A 80 -4.06 -27.14 -5.11
CA GLY A 80 -5.10 -26.15 -5.37
C GLY A 80 -6.13 -26.63 -6.41
N PRO A 81 -7.20 -25.86 -6.64
CA PRO A 81 -7.41 -24.50 -6.14
C PRO A 81 -7.69 -24.47 -4.63
N TRP A 82 -7.24 -23.41 -3.97
CA TRP A 82 -7.36 -23.24 -2.52
C TRP A 82 -8.50 -22.28 -2.18
N ALA A 83 -9.08 -22.43 -0.99
CA ALA A 83 -10.03 -21.48 -0.42
C ALA A 83 -9.34 -20.17 -0.06
N LYS A 84 -8.08 -20.24 0.41
CA LYS A 84 -7.28 -19.08 0.77
C LYS A 84 -5.80 -19.39 0.71
N VAL A 85 -4.98 -18.39 0.39
CA VAL A 85 -3.52 -18.44 0.50
C VAL A 85 -3.03 -17.22 1.26
N VAL A 86 -2.26 -17.45 2.32
CA VAL A 86 -1.72 -16.40 3.19
C VAL A 86 -0.20 -16.53 3.25
N ILE A 87 0.53 -15.43 3.07
CA ILE A 87 1.95 -15.37 3.45
C ILE A 87 2.06 -14.86 4.88
N GLU A 88 2.93 -15.48 5.66
CA GLU A 88 3.37 -15.01 6.97
C GLU A 88 4.88 -14.78 6.95
N ALA A 89 5.33 -13.68 7.53
CA ALA A 89 6.74 -13.47 7.84
C ALA A 89 6.90 -12.93 9.27
N ASP A 90 7.89 -13.47 9.96
CA ASP A 90 8.30 -13.00 11.28
C ASP A 90 9.69 -12.38 11.13
N TYR A 91 9.87 -11.20 11.72
CA TYR A 91 11.15 -10.50 11.72
C TYR A 91 11.52 -10.07 13.13
N ALA A 92 12.82 -9.98 13.36
CA ALA A 92 13.38 -9.44 14.59
C ALA A 92 14.65 -8.65 14.28
N VAL A 93 14.89 -7.58 15.03
CA VAL A 93 16.17 -6.86 15.01
C VAL A 93 16.77 -6.87 16.41
N SER A 94 18.03 -7.27 16.53
CA SER A 94 18.72 -7.23 17.83
C SER A 94 18.83 -5.80 18.36
N ALA A 95 18.86 -5.64 19.68
CA ALA A 95 19.19 -4.35 20.29
C ALA A 95 20.56 -3.87 19.78
N GLY A 96 20.67 -2.58 19.52
CA GLY A 96 21.84 -1.99 18.89
C GLY A 96 21.48 -0.79 18.02
N ARG A 97 22.28 -0.58 16.97
CA ARG A 97 22.08 0.49 16.00
C ARG A 97 21.86 -0.11 14.61
N GLN A 98 20.72 0.19 14.00
CA GLN A 98 20.42 -0.10 12.60
C GLN A 98 19.40 0.92 12.10
N TYR A 99 19.39 1.20 10.79
CA TYR A 99 18.33 2.00 10.15
C TYR A 99 17.21 1.08 9.68
N ASP A 100 16.04 1.65 9.40
CA ASP A 100 15.00 0.90 8.70
C ASP A 100 15.50 0.46 7.31
N ARG A 101 15.03 -0.72 6.90
CA ARG A 101 15.43 -1.38 5.66
C ARG A 101 14.19 -1.84 4.92
N THR A 102 14.21 -1.66 3.61
CA THR A 102 13.22 -2.26 2.72
C THR A 102 13.29 -3.79 2.80
N ALA A 103 12.14 -4.42 3.00
CA ALA A 103 11.96 -5.86 3.07
C ALA A 103 10.96 -6.32 2.00
N ILE A 104 11.37 -7.25 1.14
CA ILE A 104 10.58 -7.73 0.01
C ILE A 104 10.67 -9.25 -0.07
N ILE A 105 9.55 -9.94 -0.28
CA ILE A 105 9.54 -11.38 -0.59
C ILE A 105 8.79 -11.58 -1.90
N ASN A 106 9.45 -12.24 -2.86
CA ASN A 106 8.82 -12.63 -4.12
C ASN A 106 8.97 -14.13 -4.42
N VAL A 107 8.06 -14.63 -5.25
CA VAL A 107 8.17 -15.95 -5.88
C VAL A 107 8.01 -15.75 -7.38
N GLY A 108 9.09 -16.01 -8.13
CA GLY A 108 9.15 -15.84 -9.58
C GLY A 108 8.66 -14.46 -10.03
N GLY A 109 9.11 -13.39 -9.37
CA GLY A 109 8.71 -12.01 -9.64
C GLY A 109 7.40 -11.55 -9.00
N VAL A 110 6.46 -12.45 -8.69
CA VAL A 110 5.20 -12.07 -8.01
C VAL A 110 5.52 -11.62 -6.58
N ASN A 111 5.18 -10.37 -6.28
CA ASN A 111 5.44 -9.76 -4.98
C ASN A 111 4.46 -10.31 -3.94
N LEU A 112 4.97 -11.03 -2.94
CA LEU A 112 4.16 -11.59 -1.86
C LEU A 112 4.16 -10.68 -0.63
N TYR A 113 5.25 -9.96 -0.37
CA TYR A 113 5.38 -9.02 0.75
C TYR A 113 6.30 -7.86 0.36
N PHE A 114 5.96 -6.65 0.80
CA PHE A 114 6.75 -5.44 0.63
C PHE A 114 6.48 -4.50 1.81
N GLY A 115 7.50 -4.02 2.50
CA GLY A 115 7.42 -3.08 3.62
C GLY A 115 8.80 -2.65 4.09
N THR A 116 8.88 -2.02 5.26
CA THR A 116 10.15 -1.65 5.91
C THR A 116 10.30 -2.32 7.27
N THR A 117 11.52 -2.39 7.78
CA THR A 117 11.80 -2.92 9.12
C THR A 117 11.59 -1.87 10.21
N MET A 118 11.33 -2.33 11.43
CA MET A 118 11.50 -1.50 12.63
C MET A 118 12.99 -1.24 12.89
N GLU A 119 13.36 0.01 13.17
CA GLU A 119 14.67 0.31 13.75
C GLU A 119 14.81 -0.31 15.16
N PRO A 120 16.01 -0.69 15.61
CA PRO A 120 16.29 -1.01 17.00
C PRO A 120 16.70 0.24 17.81
N ARG A 121 16.85 0.06 19.12
CA ARG A 121 17.59 0.98 20.00
C ARG A 121 18.65 0.21 20.77
N LYS A 122 19.51 0.95 21.49
CA LYS A 122 20.54 0.37 22.37
C LYS A 122 19.96 -0.68 23.33
N ASP A 123 18.73 -0.49 23.77
CA ASP A 123 18.01 -1.30 24.74
C ASP A 123 16.66 -1.85 24.22
N ILE A 124 16.34 -1.66 22.93
CA ILE A 124 15.11 -2.14 22.31
C ILE A 124 15.45 -3.05 21.13
N ALA A 125 14.97 -4.29 21.20
CA ALA A 125 15.03 -5.28 20.13
C ALA A 125 13.60 -5.52 19.61
N PRO A 126 13.19 -4.89 18.49
CA PRO A 126 11.86 -5.06 17.96
C PRO A 126 11.67 -6.44 17.33
N GLU A 127 10.47 -7.00 17.50
CA GLU A 127 10.00 -8.22 16.84
C GLU A 127 8.59 -7.95 16.32
N TRP A 128 8.27 -8.39 15.11
CA TRP A 128 6.95 -8.20 14.52
C TRP A 128 6.55 -9.35 13.59
N HIS A 129 5.23 -9.46 13.39
CA HIS A 129 4.61 -10.46 12.54
C HIS A 129 3.81 -9.76 11.45
N VAL A 130 4.05 -10.12 10.19
CA VAL A 130 3.28 -9.63 9.05
C VAL A 130 2.54 -10.79 8.40
N GLU A 131 1.34 -10.49 7.92
CA GLU A 131 0.54 -11.41 7.13
C GLU A 131 -0.17 -10.70 5.98
N ARG A 132 -0.28 -11.38 4.83
CA ARG A 132 -1.02 -10.88 3.67
C ARG A 132 -1.84 -11.98 3.02
N ASP A 133 -3.05 -11.60 2.63
CA ASP A 133 -3.84 -12.41 1.72
C ASP A 133 -3.26 -12.29 0.31
N VAL A 134 -2.79 -13.41 -0.23
CA VAL A 134 -2.24 -13.54 -1.59
C VAL A 134 -3.05 -14.54 -2.41
N THR A 135 -4.30 -14.78 -2.02
CA THR A 135 -5.20 -15.75 -2.66
C THR A 135 -5.37 -15.45 -4.14
N ASP A 136 -5.46 -14.17 -4.53
CA ASP A 136 -5.59 -13.76 -5.93
C ASP A 136 -4.44 -14.25 -6.83
N TYR A 137 -3.26 -14.51 -6.26
CA TYR A 137 -2.08 -14.98 -6.98
C TYR A 137 -1.98 -16.50 -7.07
N GLN A 138 -2.96 -17.24 -6.53
CA GLN A 138 -2.85 -18.69 -6.34
C GLN A 138 -2.58 -19.48 -7.62
N ALA A 139 -3.04 -19.01 -8.78
CA ALA A 139 -2.78 -19.71 -10.05
C ALA A 139 -1.28 -19.79 -10.34
N TYR A 140 -0.54 -18.71 -10.04
CA TYR A 140 0.91 -18.65 -10.19
C TYR A 140 1.67 -19.57 -9.22
N LEU A 141 1.10 -19.73 -8.03
CA LEU A 141 1.68 -20.50 -6.92
C LEU A 141 1.47 -22.02 -7.06
N ARG A 142 0.83 -22.50 -8.13
CA ARG A 142 0.67 -23.95 -8.39
C ARG A 142 1.90 -24.62 -9.01
N ASP A 143 2.89 -23.83 -9.41
CA ASP A 143 4.10 -24.33 -10.06
C ASP A 143 5.33 -24.12 -9.19
N LYS A 144 6.36 -24.95 -9.41
CA LYS A 144 7.67 -24.74 -8.82
C LYS A 144 8.34 -23.51 -9.41
N ARG A 145 8.92 -22.65 -8.57
CA ARG A 145 9.56 -21.40 -8.97
C ARG A 145 10.75 -21.10 -8.09
N LYS A 146 11.63 -20.20 -8.56
CA LYS A 146 12.64 -19.57 -7.71
C LYS A 146 12.01 -18.40 -6.97
N GLY A 147 12.37 -18.17 -5.72
CA GLY A 147 11.97 -16.99 -4.96
C GLY A 147 13.18 -16.30 -4.34
N ALA A 148 12.94 -15.09 -3.85
CA ALA A 148 13.96 -14.28 -3.20
C ALA A 148 13.33 -13.43 -2.10
N ALA A 149 14.03 -13.33 -0.97
CA ALA A 149 13.80 -12.31 0.04
C ALA A 149 14.90 -11.25 -0.02
N TRP A 150 14.53 -10.01 -0.30
CA TRP A 150 15.42 -8.86 -0.34
C TRP A 150 15.30 -8.11 0.97
N LEU A 151 16.38 -8.09 1.73
CA LEU A 151 16.47 -7.33 2.96
C LEU A 151 17.94 -7.03 3.21
N VAL A 152 18.34 -5.81 2.84
CA VAL A 152 19.73 -5.36 2.98
C VAL A 152 20.01 -5.10 4.45
N ASN A 153 21.13 -5.61 4.95
CA ASN A 153 21.55 -5.33 6.32
C ASN A 153 23.08 -5.22 6.39
N TYR A 154 23.58 -4.04 6.74
CA TYR A 154 25.01 -3.83 6.99
C TYR A 154 25.28 -4.03 8.48
N VAL A 155 26.23 -4.91 8.79
CA VAL A 155 26.64 -5.22 10.16
C VAL A 155 28.14 -4.92 10.30
N ASP A 156 28.46 -3.92 11.13
CA ASP A 156 29.83 -3.46 11.41
C ASP A 156 29.90 -2.78 12.79
N ASP A 157 31.05 -2.17 13.12
CA ASP A 157 31.26 -1.48 14.40
C ASP A 157 30.31 -0.29 14.63
N THR A 158 29.69 0.24 13.57
CA THR A 158 28.72 1.34 13.61
C THR A 158 27.28 0.81 13.62
N TYR A 159 26.99 -0.17 12.77
CA TYR A 159 25.68 -0.79 12.59
C TYR A 159 25.67 -2.16 13.26
N THR A 160 25.33 -2.16 14.55
CA THR A 160 25.41 -3.36 15.40
C THR A 160 24.09 -4.13 15.51
N GLY A 161 23.02 -3.66 14.84
CA GLY A 161 21.72 -4.33 14.84
C GLY A 161 21.66 -5.43 13.79
N HIS A 162 21.47 -6.67 14.23
CA HIS A 162 21.35 -7.86 13.40
C HIS A 162 19.89 -8.11 13.07
N ILE A 163 19.55 -8.17 11.78
CA ILE A 163 18.18 -8.43 11.33
C ILE A 163 18.03 -9.93 11.03
N THR A 164 17.04 -10.56 11.64
CA THR A 164 16.68 -11.95 11.38
C THR A 164 15.23 -12.04 10.89
N GLY A 165 14.93 -13.07 10.12
CA GLY A 165 13.57 -13.33 9.70
C GLY A 165 13.34 -14.74 9.19
N ARG A 166 12.07 -15.11 9.08
CA ARG A 166 11.58 -16.35 8.47
C ARG A 166 10.27 -16.07 7.74
N ALA A 167 9.96 -16.85 6.71
CA ALA A 167 8.69 -16.72 6.01
C ALA A 167 8.11 -18.07 5.57
N ARG A 168 6.79 -18.15 5.58
CA ARG A 168 6.03 -19.33 5.17
C ARG A 168 4.71 -18.95 4.49
N MET A 169 4.22 -19.86 3.68
CA MET A 169 2.94 -19.77 2.99
C MET A 169 1.96 -20.77 3.58
N LEU A 170 0.74 -20.34 3.86
CA LEU A 170 -0.35 -21.13 4.39
C LEU A 170 -1.41 -21.29 3.30
N PHE A 171 -1.62 -22.52 2.85
CA PHE A 171 -2.58 -22.88 1.82
C PHE A 171 -3.78 -23.57 2.47
N TYR A 172 -4.92 -22.89 2.51
CA TYR A 172 -6.14 -23.42 3.09
C TYR A 172 -6.91 -24.22 2.03
N PRO A 173 -7.06 -25.55 2.21
CA PRO A 173 -7.75 -26.38 1.22
C PRO A 173 -9.21 -25.98 1.09
N ALA A 174 -9.73 -26.08 -0.14
CA ALA A 174 -11.15 -25.96 -0.37
C ALA A 174 -11.90 -27.12 0.29
N THR A 175 -13.05 -26.81 0.87
CA THR A 175 -13.97 -27.76 1.48
C THR A 175 -15.36 -27.57 0.85
N LYS A 176 -16.33 -28.41 1.24
CA LYS A 176 -17.72 -28.21 0.79
C LYS A 176 -18.32 -26.91 1.34
N ASP A 177 -17.95 -26.54 2.57
CA ASP A 177 -18.49 -25.37 3.26
C ASP A 177 -17.73 -24.08 2.92
N VAL A 178 -16.43 -24.20 2.63
CA VAL A 178 -15.58 -23.10 2.17
C VAL A 178 -14.96 -23.48 0.82
N PRO A 179 -15.62 -23.16 -0.31
CA PRO A 179 -15.15 -23.55 -1.63
C PRO A 179 -13.84 -22.85 -1.99
N ALA A 180 -13.21 -23.32 -3.07
CA ALA A 180 -12.06 -22.64 -3.63
C ALA A 180 -12.41 -21.19 -4.02
N ALA A 181 -11.51 -20.25 -3.73
CA ALA A 181 -11.68 -18.87 -4.13
C ALA A 181 -11.68 -18.74 -5.66
N GLU A 182 -12.59 -17.93 -6.19
CA GLU A 182 -12.63 -17.60 -7.62
C GLU A 182 -11.63 -16.49 -7.93
N THR A 183 -10.43 -16.89 -8.34
CA THR A 183 -9.32 -15.96 -8.60
C THR A 183 -8.91 -15.94 -10.07
N ALA A 184 -8.06 -15.00 -10.43
CA ALA A 184 -7.50 -14.90 -11.77
C ALA A 184 -6.73 -16.19 -12.17
N PRO A 185 -7.12 -16.88 -13.26
CA PRO A 185 -6.33 -17.98 -13.82
C PRO A 185 -5.04 -17.51 -14.49
N PHE A 186 -4.98 -16.26 -14.96
CA PHE A 186 -3.77 -15.65 -15.50
C PHE A 186 -3.15 -14.75 -14.45
N VAL A 187 -1.91 -15.03 -14.05
CA VAL A 187 -1.14 -14.21 -13.13
C VAL A 187 0.27 -14.11 -13.67
N THR A 188 0.80 -12.90 -13.81
CA THR A 188 2.18 -12.69 -14.27
C THR A 188 2.76 -11.45 -13.59
N PRO A 189 4.02 -11.48 -13.14
CA PRO A 189 4.68 -10.26 -12.69
C PRO A 189 5.02 -9.36 -13.88
N ILE A 190 5.24 -8.07 -13.61
CA ILE A 190 5.76 -7.12 -14.61
C ILE A 190 7.30 -7.02 -14.56
N SER A 191 7.95 -7.68 -13.61
CA SER A 191 9.40 -7.83 -13.49
C SER A 191 9.76 -9.05 -12.64
N ASP A 192 10.94 -9.64 -12.85
CA ASP A 192 11.41 -10.81 -12.07
C ASP A 192 11.86 -10.44 -10.64
N ALA A 193 12.16 -9.15 -10.43
CA ALA A 193 12.59 -8.57 -9.16
C ALA A 193 12.10 -7.11 -9.06
N PRO A 194 12.10 -6.52 -7.86
CA PRO A 194 11.88 -5.08 -7.70
C PRO A 194 12.86 -4.29 -8.58
N VAL A 195 12.34 -3.33 -9.33
CA VAL A 195 13.13 -2.52 -10.26
C VAL A 195 13.36 -1.15 -9.65
N ARG A 196 14.62 -0.75 -9.59
CA ARG A 196 15.02 0.61 -9.25
C ARG A 196 14.75 1.52 -10.45
N LEU A 197 13.83 2.46 -10.30
CA LEU A 197 13.63 3.56 -11.25
C LEU A 197 14.34 4.81 -10.76
N ASP A 198 15.10 5.46 -11.63
CA ASP A 198 15.79 6.73 -11.38
C ASP A 198 15.93 7.54 -12.68
N SER A 199 16.77 8.58 -12.70
CA SER A 199 16.98 9.40 -13.90
C SER A 199 17.58 8.61 -15.06
N ASP A 200 18.38 7.59 -14.77
CA ASP A 200 19.08 6.80 -15.78
C ASP A 200 18.19 5.66 -16.29
N THR A 201 17.33 5.12 -15.41
CA THR A 201 16.31 4.12 -15.74
C THR A 201 14.91 4.63 -15.35
N PRO A 202 14.30 5.56 -16.11
CA PRO A 202 13.06 6.24 -15.68
C PRO A 202 11.79 5.44 -15.93
N ARG A 203 11.90 4.23 -16.50
CA ARG A 203 10.75 3.44 -16.95
C ARG A 203 10.99 1.95 -16.72
N LEU A 204 10.03 1.31 -16.09
CA LEU A 204 9.89 -0.14 -16.08
C LEU A 204 9.10 -0.55 -17.31
N THR A 205 9.56 -1.55 -18.07
CA THR A 205 8.84 -2.04 -19.26
C THR A 205 8.95 -3.55 -19.36
N THR A 206 7.84 -4.20 -19.73
CA THR A 206 7.77 -5.63 -19.98
C THR A 206 6.87 -5.92 -21.18
N GLN A 207 7.06 -7.09 -21.80
CA GLN A 207 6.27 -7.57 -22.92
C GLN A 207 5.45 -8.77 -22.46
N VAL A 208 4.12 -8.67 -22.55
CA VAL A 208 3.19 -9.69 -22.06
C VAL A 208 2.32 -10.18 -23.21
N ARG A 209 2.25 -11.51 -23.37
CA ARG A 209 1.23 -12.14 -24.21
C ARG A 209 0.06 -12.54 -23.33
N PHE A 210 -1.11 -11.98 -23.61
CA PHE A 210 -2.31 -12.28 -22.85
C PHE A 210 -3.06 -13.49 -23.43
N PRO A 211 -3.82 -14.24 -22.61
CA PRO A 211 -4.71 -15.29 -23.11
C PRO A 211 -5.72 -14.71 -24.11
N ALA A 212 -5.95 -15.39 -25.24
CA ALA A 212 -6.90 -14.94 -26.26
C ALA A 212 -8.34 -14.78 -25.74
N ASN A 213 -8.70 -15.47 -24.65
CA ASN A 213 -10.00 -15.42 -24.00
C ASN A 213 -10.01 -14.58 -22.71
N LEU A 214 -9.06 -13.66 -22.55
CA LEU A 214 -9.05 -12.70 -21.43
C LEU A 214 -10.32 -11.83 -21.47
N GLU A 215 -10.95 -11.64 -20.30
CA GLU A 215 -12.18 -10.88 -20.11
C GLU A 215 -11.98 -9.67 -19.18
N ARG A 216 -11.18 -9.82 -18.12
CA ARG A 216 -10.85 -8.75 -17.15
C ARG A 216 -9.37 -8.74 -16.85
N LEU A 217 -8.81 -7.58 -16.56
CA LEU A 217 -7.39 -7.41 -16.27
C LEU A 217 -7.15 -6.37 -15.18
N TYR A 218 -6.33 -6.70 -14.20
CA TYR A 218 -5.93 -5.82 -13.10
C TYR A 218 -4.42 -5.83 -12.92
N LEU A 219 -3.88 -4.75 -12.36
CA LEU A 219 -2.50 -4.66 -11.90
C LEU A 219 -2.46 -4.26 -10.42
N ASP A 220 -1.82 -5.07 -9.58
CA ASP A 220 -1.38 -4.62 -8.25
C ASP A 220 0.01 -4.00 -8.39
N LEU A 221 0.14 -2.72 -8.04
CA LEU A 221 1.37 -1.93 -8.18
C LEU A 221 1.86 -1.42 -6.83
N LEU A 222 3.16 -1.58 -6.57
CA LEU A 222 3.88 -0.94 -5.47
C LEU A 222 5.03 -0.12 -6.02
N ALA A 223 5.14 1.12 -5.57
CA ALA A 223 6.21 2.05 -5.91
C ALA A 223 6.68 2.75 -4.62
N GLU A 224 7.77 2.25 -4.06
CA GLU A 224 8.34 2.74 -2.80
C GLU A 224 9.33 3.88 -3.10
N PRO A 225 9.08 5.11 -2.61
CA PRO A 225 10.02 6.22 -2.74
C PRO A 225 11.25 6.04 -1.85
N GLN A 226 12.44 6.37 -2.34
CA GLN A 226 13.68 6.14 -1.61
C GLN A 226 14.70 7.27 -1.77
N GLY A 227 15.63 7.40 -0.83
CA GLY A 227 16.59 8.50 -0.80
C GLY A 227 15.88 9.84 -0.62
N ALA A 228 16.13 10.84 -1.49
CA ALA A 228 15.41 12.12 -1.39
C ALA A 228 13.90 11.98 -1.65
N ASP A 229 13.48 10.98 -2.43
CA ASP A 229 12.06 10.75 -2.67
C ASP A 229 11.35 10.21 -1.42
N GLU A 230 12.05 9.58 -0.46
CA GLU A 230 11.44 9.11 0.81
C GLU A 230 10.66 10.22 1.52
N PHE A 231 11.15 11.46 1.40
CA PHE A 231 10.56 12.66 1.99
C PHE A 231 9.88 13.55 0.95
N TRP A 232 9.39 12.99 -0.17
CA TRP A 232 8.85 13.76 -1.29
C TRP A 232 7.81 14.83 -0.88
N TYR A 233 6.98 14.56 0.14
CA TYR A 233 5.98 15.50 0.68
C TYR A 233 6.58 16.76 1.34
N ALA A 234 7.89 16.73 1.65
CA ALA A 234 8.68 17.81 2.21
C ALA A 234 9.53 18.54 1.16
N CYS A 235 9.54 18.07 -0.09
CA CYS A 235 10.43 18.64 -1.09
C CYS A 235 9.90 19.95 -1.65
N VAL A 236 10.84 20.87 -1.87
CA VAL A 236 10.60 22.17 -2.48
C VAL A 236 10.82 22.11 -3.98
N ASP A 237 10.37 23.17 -4.66
CA ASP A 237 10.72 23.38 -6.06
C ASP A 237 12.25 23.50 -6.22
N ASP A 238 12.80 23.03 -7.34
CA ASP A 238 14.24 23.07 -7.62
C ASP A 238 14.82 24.50 -7.52
N ARG A 239 14.02 25.53 -7.78
CA ARG A 239 14.42 26.94 -7.63
C ARG A 239 14.67 27.36 -6.18
N LEU A 240 14.18 26.61 -5.21
CA LEU A 240 14.33 26.85 -3.77
C LEU A 240 15.27 25.86 -3.08
N ALA A 241 15.65 24.77 -3.74
CA ALA A 241 16.46 23.71 -3.15
C ALA A 241 17.92 24.13 -2.89
N GLY A 242 18.40 25.22 -3.50
CA GLY A 242 19.79 25.68 -3.43
C GLY A 242 20.78 24.67 -4.02
N ASP A 243 22.06 24.74 -3.61
CA ASP A 243 23.13 23.84 -4.06
C ASP A 243 23.03 22.39 -3.49
N GLY A 244 21.85 22.03 -2.96
CA GLY A 244 21.41 20.63 -2.93
C GLY A 244 21.86 19.75 -1.76
N LYS A 245 22.06 20.28 -0.55
CA LYS A 245 22.38 19.43 0.63
C LYS A 245 21.37 19.44 1.78
N GLU A 246 20.57 20.49 1.96
CA GLU A 246 19.62 20.56 3.09
C GLU A 246 18.14 20.55 2.69
N ASN A 247 17.78 21.11 1.53
CA ASN A 247 16.40 21.11 1.02
C ASN A 247 16.27 20.15 -0.16
N CYS A 248 15.39 19.15 -0.08
CA CYS A 248 15.15 18.27 -1.22
C CYS A 248 14.39 19.01 -2.33
N GLY A 249 14.85 18.85 -3.58
CA GLY A 249 14.25 19.46 -4.78
C GLY A 249 13.21 18.56 -5.48
N GLY A 250 12.76 18.97 -6.66
CA GLY A 250 11.82 18.24 -7.51
C GLY A 250 10.33 18.44 -7.18
N GLY A 251 10.01 19.30 -6.21
CA GLY A 251 8.64 19.60 -5.79
C GLY A 251 7.99 18.49 -4.96
N ALA A 252 6.82 18.82 -4.39
CA ALA A 252 6.19 18.02 -3.35
C ALA A 252 5.19 16.95 -3.85
N TRP A 253 5.25 16.56 -5.13
CA TRP A 253 4.25 15.65 -5.72
C TRP A 253 4.92 14.52 -6.52
N ARG A 254 4.36 13.31 -6.37
CA ARG A 254 4.78 12.09 -7.05
C ARG A 254 3.55 11.26 -7.41
N GLU A 255 3.58 10.59 -8.56
CA GLU A 255 2.52 9.67 -8.97
C GLU A 255 3.08 8.58 -9.88
N ALA A 256 2.70 7.33 -9.62
CA ALA A 256 3.01 6.24 -10.53
C ALA A 256 1.99 6.23 -11.68
N GLU A 257 2.48 5.95 -12.89
CA GLU A 257 1.69 6.03 -14.09
C GLU A 257 1.92 4.81 -14.97
N LEU A 258 0.81 4.22 -15.42
CA LEU A 258 0.80 2.98 -16.16
C LEU A 258 0.51 3.24 -17.64
N TRP A 259 1.18 2.48 -18.49
CA TRP A 259 1.07 2.54 -19.94
C TRP A 259 0.84 1.15 -20.54
N ILE A 260 0.02 1.10 -21.58
CA ILE A 260 -0.22 -0.08 -22.42
C ILE A 260 0.03 0.33 -23.88
N ASP A 261 1.00 -0.30 -24.55
CA ASP A 261 1.37 -0.02 -25.94
C ASP A 261 1.55 1.48 -26.25
N GLY A 262 2.23 2.19 -25.34
CA GLY A 262 2.47 3.63 -25.46
C GLY A 262 1.27 4.53 -25.12
N GLN A 263 0.11 3.97 -24.75
CA GLN A 263 -1.06 4.74 -24.29
C GLN A 263 -1.16 4.73 -22.77
N ARG A 264 -1.55 5.86 -22.18
CA ARG A 264 -1.79 5.98 -20.73
C ARG A 264 -2.98 5.12 -20.33
N ALA A 265 -2.80 4.25 -19.33
CA ALA A 265 -3.78 3.24 -18.93
C ALA A 265 -4.28 3.37 -17.49
N GLY A 266 -3.62 4.18 -16.65
CA GLY A 266 -4.06 4.46 -15.30
C GLY A 266 -3.01 5.22 -14.48
N THR A 267 -3.41 5.72 -13.32
CA THR A 267 -2.53 6.41 -12.37
C THR A 267 -2.71 5.86 -10.96
N ALA A 268 -1.62 5.85 -10.19
CA ALA A 268 -1.56 5.40 -8.82
C ALA A 268 -0.89 6.49 -7.96
N PRO A 269 -1.70 7.34 -7.28
CA PRO A 269 -1.19 8.33 -6.34
C PRO A 269 -0.44 7.64 -5.20
N LEU A 270 0.67 8.24 -4.75
CA LEU A 270 1.43 7.68 -3.63
C LEU A 270 0.76 7.97 -2.29
N TYR A 271 0.77 6.97 -1.42
CA TYR A 271 0.57 7.19 0.01
C TYR A 271 1.86 7.77 0.62
N PRO A 272 1.81 8.80 1.48
CA PRO A 272 2.99 9.38 2.11
C PRO A 272 3.46 8.48 3.26
N TRP A 273 3.96 7.28 2.97
CA TRP A 273 4.55 6.40 3.97
C TRP A 273 5.69 7.11 4.70
N ILE A 274 5.76 6.93 6.01
CA ILE A 274 6.87 7.41 6.84
C ILE A 274 7.52 6.19 7.49
N TYR A 275 8.79 5.96 7.16
CA TYR A 275 9.52 4.80 7.65
C TYR A 275 9.96 4.98 9.10
N THR A 276 10.39 3.89 9.74
CA THR A 276 10.65 3.91 11.19
C THR A 276 11.89 4.72 11.59
N GLY A 277 12.72 5.11 10.62
CA GLY A 277 13.78 6.12 10.75
C GLY A 277 13.36 7.56 10.39
N GLY A 278 12.23 7.74 9.70
CA GLY A 278 11.84 8.98 9.04
C GLY A 278 11.50 10.12 9.99
N ILE A 279 11.87 11.35 9.63
CA ILE A 279 11.66 12.62 10.37
C ILE A 279 12.31 12.64 11.75
N ASN A 280 11.80 11.85 12.69
CA ASN A 280 12.44 11.57 13.97
C ASN A 280 12.05 10.15 14.42
N PRO A 281 13.02 9.24 14.61
CA PRO A 281 12.70 7.84 14.82
C PRO A 281 12.07 7.59 16.21
N TYR A 282 12.12 8.54 17.15
CA TYR A 282 11.41 8.44 18.44
C TYR A 282 9.88 8.55 18.30
N MET A 283 9.34 8.90 17.13
CA MET A 283 7.90 8.98 16.90
C MET A 283 7.25 7.60 16.71
N TRP A 284 8.05 6.62 16.27
CA TRP A 284 7.56 5.37 15.69
C TRP A 284 7.72 4.15 16.60
N PHE A 285 8.05 4.36 17.88
CA PHE A 285 8.11 3.28 18.89
C PHE A 285 7.04 3.43 19.96
N PRO A 286 6.41 2.31 20.39
CA PRO A 286 6.48 0.98 19.78
C PRO A 286 5.55 0.83 18.56
N ALA A 287 4.80 1.87 18.20
CA ALA A 287 3.81 1.81 17.12
C ALA A 287 4.33 2.55 15.87
N PRO A 288 4.54 1.87 14.74
CA PRO A 288 5.06 2.47 13.50
C PRO A 288 4.02 3.35 12.80
N GLY A 289 4.46 4.03 11.74
CA GLY A 289 3.58 4.72 10.80
C GLY A 289 2.61 3.77 10.08
N ILE A 290 1.59 4.35 9.45
CA ILE A 290 0.53 3.59 8.76
C ILE A 290 1.14 2.75 7.62
N GLN A 291 0.85 1.43 7.60
CA GLN A 291 1.33 0.45 6.60
C GLN A 291 2.86 0.30 6.52
N THR A 292 3.64 0.95 7.38
CA THR A 292 5.11 1.02 7.26
C THR A 292 5.78 -0.35 7.25
N LEU A 293 5.25 -1.31 8.02
CA LEU A 293 5.76 -2.68 8.06
C LEU A 293 5.17 -3.59 6.98
N ASN A 294 4.12 -3.16 6.27
CA ASN A 294 3.41 -3.94 5.26
C ASN A 294 2.63 -3.03 4.29
N PHE A 295 3.29 -2.59 3.22
CA PHE A 295 2.68 -1.69 2.23
C PHE A 295 1.54 -2.36 1.47
N VAL A 296 0.46 -1.61 1.26
CA VAL A 296 -0.69 -2.06 0.47
C VAL A 296 -0.53 -1.61 -0.99
N PRO A 297 -0.63 -2.52 -1.97
CA PRO A 297 -0.53 -2.15 -3.38
C PRO A 297 -1.74 -1.35 -3.83
N THR A 298 -1.52 -0.46 -4.80
CA THR A 298 -2.62 0.15 -5.54
C THR A 298 -3.08 -0.81 -6.63
N ARG A 299 -4.37 -1.20 -6.59
CA ARG A 299 -4.99 -2.04 -7.62
C ARG A 299 -5.59 -1.18 -8.72
N LEU A 300 -5.13 -1.36 -9.96
CA LEU A 300 -5.60 -0.67 -11.16
C LEU A 300 -6.46 -1.62 -12.00
N ASP A 301 -7.64 -1.16 -12.43
CA ASP A 301 -8.51 -1.90 -13.36
C ASP A 301 -8.17 -1.52 -14.81
N LEU A 302 -7.64 -2.48 -15.55
CA LEU A 302 -7.19 -2.35 -16.94
C LEU A 302 -8.16 -3.02 -17.92
N THR A 303 -9.30 -3.49 -17.43
CA THR A 303 -10.32 -4.19 -18.21
C THR A 303 -10.76 -3.41 -19.47
N PRO A 304 -10.88 -2.06 -19.46
CA PRO A 304 -11.19 -1.32 -20.69
C PRO A 304 -10.25 -1.57 -21.88
N PHE A 305 -9.00 -1.99 -21.65
CA PHE A 305 -8.02 -2.27 -22.70
C PHE A 305 -8.08 -3.71 -23.23
N VAL A 306 -8.75 -4.65 -22.57
CA VAL A 306 -8.68 -6.09 -22.87
C VAL A 306 -9.01 -6.42 -24.33
N GLY A 307 -9.95 -5.69 -24.93
CA GLY A 307 -10.31 -5.85 -26.34
C GLY A 307 -9.16 -5.66 -27.34
N LEU A 308 -8.10 -4.95 -26.94
CA LEU A 308 -6.90 -4.73 -27.75
C LEU A 308 -5.79 -5.77 -27.47
N LEU A 309 -5.85 -6.47 -26.33
CA LEU A 309 -4.77 -7.30 -25.79
C LEU A 309 -4.86 -8.78 -26.18
N THR A 310 -5.99 -9.17 -26.78
CA THR A 310 -6.39 -10.56 -27.02
C THR A 310 -6.08 -11.00 -28.46
N ASP A 311 -5.03 -10.46 -29.09
CA ASP A 311 -4.69 -10.67 -30.51
C ASP A 311 -3.52 -11.66 -30.76
N ASP A 312 -3.10 -12.39 -29.71
CA ASP A 312 -1.95 -13.30 -29.65
C ASP A 312 -0.56 -12.64 -29.79
N LYS A 313 -0.46 -11.31 -29.86
CA LYS A 313 0.83 -10.62 -29.89
C LYS A 313 1.32 -10.25 -28.48
N PRO A 314 2.63 -9.99 -28.30
CA PRO A 314 3.11 -9.33 -27.12
C PRO A 314 2.63 -7.88 -27.10
N HIS A 315 2.22 -7.42 -25.93
CA HIS A 315 1.87 -6.04 -25.65
C HIS A 315 2.81 -5.47 -24.59
N GLU A 316 3.16 -4.20 -24.75
CA GLU A 316 3.99 -3.50 -23.79
C GLU A 316 3.16 -3.08 -22.58
N ILE A 317 3.64 -3.44 -21.39
CA ILE A 317 3.18 -2.85 -20.12
C ILE A 317 4.35 -2.06 -19.54
N ALA A 318 4.13 -0.79 -19.22
CA ALA A 318 5.17 0.05 -18.67
C ALA A 318 4.71 0.92 -17.51
N VAL A 319 5.61 1.16 -16.56
CA VAL A 319 5.39 2.01 -15.40
C VAL A 319 6.44 3.11 -15.36
N THR A 320 6.00 4.34 -15.12
CA THR A 320 6.85 5.53 -14.91
C THR A 320 6.43 6.21 -13.61
N ILE A 321 7.34 6.97 -13.00
CA ILE A 321 7.02 7.80 -11.82
C ILE A 321 7.12 9.27 -12.21
N GLN A 322 5.99 9.97 -12.17
CA GLN A 322 5.94 11.41 -12.38
C GLN A 322 6.53 12.13 -11.16
N GLY A 323 7.33 13.17 -11.42
CA GLY A 323 8.03 13.93 -10.38
C GLY A 323 9.24 13.21 -9.76
N LEU A 324 9.61 12.01 -10.21
CA LEU A 324 10.76 11.26 -9.67
C LEU A 324 12.02 12.13 -9.54
N ARG A 325 12.72 12.02 -8.39
CA ARG A 325 13.94 12.80 -8.16
C ARG A 325 15.17 11.93 -7.92
N ARG A 326 15.09 10.99 -6.98
CA ARG A 326 16.22 10.18 -6.54
C ARG A 326 16.08 8.74 -7.03
N TYR A 327 15.20 7.96 -6.45
CA TYR A 327 14.80 6.67 -7.02
C TYR A 327 13.56 6.10 -6.34
N PHE A 328 12.93 5.16 -7.02
CA PHE A 328 11.84 4.33 -6.52
C PHE A 328 12.18 2.85 -6.67
N LEU A 329 11.72 2.01 -5.75
CA LEU A 329 11.65 0.57 -5.95
C LEU A 329 10.25 0.18 -6.40
N VAL A 330 10.13 -0.38 -7.60
CA VAL A 330 8.85 -0.65 -8.26
C VAL A 330 8.68 -2.14 -8.53
N THR A 331 7.50 -2.68 -8.22
CA THR A 331 7.11 -4.04 -8.55
C THR A 331 5.61 -4.11 -8.83
N GLY A 332 5.17 -5.10 -9.61
CA GLY A 332 3.75 -5.28 -9.88
C GLY A 332 3.37 -6.67 -10.35
N THR A 333 2.10 -7.02 -10.18
CA THR A 333 1.53 -8.31 -10.55
C THR A 333 0.23 -8.11 -11.32
N LEU A 334 0.19 -8.59 -12.57
CA LEU A 334 -0.99 -8.62 -13.41
C LEU A 334 -1.86 -9.83 -13.05
N MET A 335 -3.17 -9.62 -13.02
CA MET A 335 -4.18 -10.64 -12.77
C MET A 335 -5.27 -10.56 -13.82
N GLY A 336 -5.51 -11.67 -14.53
CA GLY A 336 -6.47 -11.75 -15.63
C GLY A 336 -7.50 -12.85 -15.43
N TRP A 337 -8.78 -12.50 -15.62
CA TRP A 337 -9.90 -13.44 -15.67
C TRP A 337 -10.24 -13.78 -17.10
N GLN A 338 -10.62 -15.02 -17.35
CA GLN A 338 -10.85 -15.56 -18.68
C GLN A 338 -12.28 -16.05 -18.83
N ASP A 339 -12.83 -15.85 -20.03
CA ASP A 339 -14.05 -16.55 -20.44
C ASP A 339 -13.70 -18.00 -20.80
N LYS A 340 -14.16 -18.94 -19.99
CA LYS A 340 -13.89 -20.38 -20.16
C LYS A 340 -14.61 -21.00 -21.37
N ALA A 341 -15.69 -20.38 -21.85
CA ALA A 341 -16.48 -20.89 -22.97
C ALA A 341 -16.10 -20.23 -24.31
N ALA A 342 -15.36 -19.12 -24.28
CA ALA A 342 -14.82 -18.49 -25.48
C ALA A 342 -13.41 -19.01 -25.81
N LYS A 343 -13.16 -19.29 -27.10
CA LYS A 343 -11.79 -19.53 -27.59
C LYS A 343 -11.00 -18.24 -27.74
N ARG A 344 -11.70 -17.15 -28.03
CA ARG A 344 -11.18 -15.79 -28.13
C ARG A 344 -12.27 -14.81 -27.72
N VAL A 345 -11.86 -13.79 -27.01
CA VAL A 345 -12.64 -12.59 -26.73
C VAL A 345 -12.16 -11.51 -27.69
N THR A 346 -13.08 -10.75 -28.28
CA THR A 346 -12.76 -9.58 -29.13
C THR A 346 -13.29 -8.33 -28.48
N GLY A 347 -12.79 -7.15 -28.82
CA GLY A 347 -13.32 -5.92 -28.25
C GLY A 347 -12.67 -4.67 -28.79
N ALA A 348 -12.92 -3.56 -28.13
CA ALA A 348 -12.26 -2.29 -28.41
C ALA A 348 -12.29 -1.37 -27.19
N VAL A 349 -11.34 -0.44 -27.15
CA VAL A 349 -11.43 0.76 -26.31
C VAL A 349 -12.43 1.72 -26.96
N ILE A 350 -13.41 2.18 -26.19
CA ILE A 350 -14.43 3.16 -26.60
C ILE A 350 -13.89 4.58 -26.47
N SER A 351 -13.26 4.89 -25.34
CA SER A 351 -12.70 6.21 -25.04
C SER A 351 -11.56 6.09 -24.03
N ASN A 352 -10.61 7.00 -24.14
CA ASN A 352 -9.56 7.20 -23.15
C ASN A 352 -9.27 8.71 -23.06
N SER A 353 -9.68 9.33 -21.96
CA SER A 353 -9.46 10.76 -21.71
C SER A 353 -8.26 11.03 -20.79
N LEU A 354 -7.44 10.02 -20.48
CA LEU A 354 -6.30 10.17 -19.57
C LEU A 354 -5.17 10.94 -20.25
N THR A 355 -4.95 12.17 -19.80
CA THR A 355 -3.87 13.07 -20.25
C THR A 355 -2.78 13.20 -19.19
N ASP A 356 -1.75 14.02 -19.48
CA ASP A 356 -0.75 14.46 -18.50
C ASP A 356 -1.39 15.15 -17.27
N PRO A 357 -0.74 15.14 -16.09
CA PRO A 357 -1.23 15.84 -14.91
C PRO A 357 -1.12 17.35 -15.07
N GLU A 358 -2.13 18.08 -14.58
CA GLU A 358 -2.05 19.52 -14.39
C GLU A 358 -1.51 19.82 -12.98
N ILE A 359 -0.26 20.27 -12.90
CA ILE A 359 0.42 20.61 -11.64
C ILE A 359 0.60 22.13 -11.58
N THR A 360 0.16 22.73 -10.47
CA THR A 360 0.43 24.14 -10.16
C THR A 360 1.32 24.21 -8.92
N ALA A 361 2.44 24.93 -9.03
CA ALA A 361 3.34 25.20 -7.92
C ALA A 361 3.52 26.72 -7.76
N ASP A 362 2.98 27.28 -6.68
CA ASP A 362 3.18 28.67 -6.27
C ASP A 362 4.17 28.72 -5.10
N PHE A 363 5.34 29.28 -5.35
CA PHE A 363 6.40 29.50 -4.38
C PHE A 363 6.81 30.98 -4.36
N SER A 364 5.98 31.88 -4.90
CA SER A 364 6.28 33.32 -5.01
C SER A 364 6.52 34.00 -3.66
N ARG A 365 6.00 33.40 -2.58
CA ARG A 365 6.17 33.88 -1.20
C ARG A 365 7.33 33.22 -0.47
N ALA A 366 7.88 32.13 -0.98
CA ALA A 366 9.04 31.46 -0.39
C ALA A 366 10.33 32.12 -0.89
N LYS A 367 11.21 32.49 0.04
CA LYS A 367 12.48 33.16 -0.27
C LYS A 367 13.62 32.55 0.54
N PRO A 368 14.78 32.31 -0.07
CA PRO A 368 15.97 31.93 0.66
C PRO A 368 16.46 33.10 1.53
N THR A 369 16.97 32.78 2.72
CA THR A 369 17.77 33.68 3.56
C THR A 369 19.20 33.74 3.05
N GLU A 370 20.02 34.62 3.62
CA GLU A 370 21.46 34.69 3.30
C GLU A 370 22.18 33.37 3.62
N GLN A 371 21.65 32.61 4.58
CA GLN A 371 22.17 31.30 5.03
C GLN A 371 21.60 30.12 4.23
N GLY A 372 20.70 30.35 3.26
CA GLY A 372 20.10 29.30 2.43
C GLY A 372 18.88 28.60 3.03
N GLU A 373 18.46 28.97 4.24
CA GLU A 373 17.17 28.55 4.83
C GLU A 373 15.99 29.27 4.13
N LEU A 374 14.75 28.85 4.37
CA LEU A 374 13.57 29.44 3.72
C LEU A 374 12.73 30.26 4.68
N ASN A 375 12.16 31.35 4.15
CA ASN A 375 11.10 32.13 4.78
C ASN A 375 9.89 32.25 3.84
N GLY A 376 8.68 32.16 4.39
CA GLY A 376 7.43 32.32 3.64
C GLY A 376 6.71 30.99 3.43
N ASN A 377 6.13 30.76 2.25
CA ASN A 377 5.41 29.51 1.97
C ASN A 377 5.39 29.15 0.49
N SER A 378 5.13 27.86 0.25
CA SER A 378 4.88 27.28 -1.05
C SER A 378 3.59 26.46 -1.05
N LEU A 379 2.93 26.40 -2.19
CA LEU A 379 1.72 25.64 -2.43
C LEU A 379 1.88 24.85 -3.73
N THR A 380 1.80 23.52 -3.64
CA THR A 380 1.67 22.62 -4.78
C THR A 380 0.27 22.05 -4.81
N THR A 381 -0.41 22.15 -5.95
CA THR A 381 -1.70 21.51 -6.19
C THR A 381 -1.67 20.72 -7.48
N GLN A 382 -2.34 19.58 -7.50
CA GLN A 382 -2.56 18.82 -8.71
C GLN A 382 -4.02 18.35 -8.74
N ALA A 383 -4.62 18.36 -9.92
CA ALA A 383 -5.92 17.75 -10.15
C ALA A 383 -5.90 17.00 -11.47
N ARG A 384 -6.48 15.81 -11.50
CA ARG A 384 -6.68 15.04 -12.72
C ARG A 384 -7.95 14.23 -12.60
N ALA A 385 -8.80 14.29 -13.62
CA ALA A 385 -9.96 13.44 -13.74
C ALA A 385 -10.01 12.84 -15.15
N TYR A 386 -10.34 11.56 -15.26
CA TYR A 386 -10.41 10.88 -16.55
C TYR A 386 -11.44 9.74 -16.55
N GLU A 387 -11.86 9.35 -17.76
CA GLU A 387 -12.60 8.13 -18.03
C GLU A 387 -11.84 7.29 -19.07
N ILE A 388 -11.73 5.99 -18.80
CA ILE A 388 -11.34 4.99 -19.80
C ILE A 388 -12.48 4.00 -19.92
N ALA A 389 -13.01 3.82 -21.13
CA ALA A 389 -14.10 2.91 -21.41
C ALA A 389 -13.71 1.94 -22.52
N GLY A 390 -14.17 0.69 -22.41
CA GLY A 390 -13.96 -0.34 -23.42
C GLY A 390 -15.00 -1.44 -23.29
N PHE A 391 -15.04 -2.34 -24.27
CA PHE A 391 -15.91 -3.51 -24.21
C PHE A 391 -15.19 -4.75 -24.71
N VAL A 392 -15.72 -5.89 -24.29
CA VAL A 392 -15.37 -7.22 -24.77
C VAL A 392 -16.61 -7.99 -25.19
N GLU A 393 -16.51 -8.77 -26.25
CA GLU A 393 -17.50 -9.73 -26.72
C GLU A 393 -17.14 -11.11 -26.17
N THR A 394 -17.96 -11.59 -25.22
CA THR A 394 -17.77 -12.87 -24.54
C THR A 394 -18.79 -13.90 -25.03
N SER A 395 -18.65 -15.15 -24.62
CA SER A 395 -19.66 -16.20 -24.79
C SER A 395 -21.00 -15.86 -24.10
N ARG A 396 -21.00 -14.92 -23.15
CA ARG A 396 -22.17 -14.44 -22.42
C ARG A 396 -22.76 -13.14 -23.00
N GLY A 397 -22.20 -12.64 -24.10
CA GLY A 397 -22.55 -11.37 -24.72
C GLY A 397 -21.52 -10.26 -24.46
N ARG A 398 -21.84 -9.05 -24.90
CA ARG A 398 -21.00 -7.87 -24.68
C ARG A 398 -20.96 -7.52 -23.20
N ILE A 399 -19.75 -7.26 -22.70
CA ILE A 399 -19.49 -6.64 -21.40
C ILE A 399 -18.75 -5.34 -21.65
N GLU A 400 -19.31 -4.22 -21.20
CA GLU A 400 -18.68 -2.91 -21.24
C GLU A 400 -18.14 -2.54 -19.85
N THR A 401 -16.91 -2.03 -19.80
CA THR A 401 -16.29 -1.55 -18.57
C THR A 401 -15.89 -0.09 -18.72
N ARG A 402 -16.26 0.73 -17.74
CA ARG A 402 -15.84 2.13 -17.62
C ARG A 402 -15.12 2.34 -16.30
N VAL A 403 -13.93 2.89 -16.36
CA VAL A 403 -13.13 3.30 -15.21
C VAL A 403 -13.06 4.81 -15.20
N ARG A 404 -13.68 5.42 -14.21
CA ARG A 404 -13.58 6.85 -13.92
C ARG A 404 -12.68 7.04 -12.71
N SER A 405 -11.74 7.95 -12.80
CA SER A 405 -10.86 8.29 -11.67
C SER A 405 -10.73 9.80 -11.56
N SER A 406 -10.72 10.29 -10.32
CA SER A 406 -10.40 11.67 -9.98
C SER A 406 -9.42 11.69 -8.82
N THR A 407 -8.30 12.37 -9.02
CA THR A 407 -7.30 12.63 -7.99
C THR A 407 -7.16 14.13 -7.80
N ARG A 408 -7.14 14.57 -6.54
CA ARG A 408 -6.79 15.93 -6.15
C ARG A 408 -5.73 15.90 -5.08
N PHE A 409 -4.66 16.63 -5.29
CA PHE A 409 -3.55 16.76 -4.38
C PHE A 409 -3.36 18.23 -3.99
N PHE A 410 -3.07 18.44 -2.73
CA PHE A 410 -2.67 19.73 -2.17
C PHE A 410 -1.50 19.47 -1.20
N ASN A 411 -0.50 20.34 -1.26
CA ASN A 411 0.60 20.39 -0.31
C ASN A 411 1.00 21.84 -0.11
N ARG A 412 0.77 22.37 1.09
CA ARG A 412 1.28 23.65 1.53
C ARG A 412 2.44 23.43 2.47
N GLN A 413 3.50 24.18 2.28
CA GLN A 413 4.62 24.21 3.21
C GLN A 413 4.89 25.65 3.66
N ASP A 414 5.07 25.85 4.96
CA ASP A 414 5.36 27.15 5.57
C ASP A 414 6.73 27.08 6.26
N TYR A 415 7.54 28.10 6.05
CA TYR A 415 8.90 28.21 6.56
C TYR A 415 9.08 29.52 7.31
N VAL A 416 9.67 29.44 8.50
CA VAL A 416 10.18 30.60 9.23
C VAL A 416 11.61 30.29 9.62
N SER A 417 12.53 31.15 9.23
CA SER A 417 13.94 31.10 9.60
C SER A 417 14.33 32.39 10.31
N ALA A 418 14.88 32.24 11.52
CA ALA A 418 15.37 33.30 12.37
C ALA A 418 16.57 32.80 13.20
N GLU A 419 17.41 33.72 13.69
CA GLU A 419 18.72 33.44 14.32
C GLU A 419 18.70 32.30 15.36
N LYS A 420 17.63 32.16 16.14
CA LYS A 420 17.48 31.13 17.20
C LYS A 420 16.17 30.35 17.11
N ALA A 421 15.47 30.42 15.98
CA ALA A 421 14.17 29.80 15.83
C ALA A 421 13.87 29.49 14.35
N ASN A 422 13.67 28.20 14.05
CA ASN A 422 13.25 27.71 12.76
C ASN A 422 11.91 26.97 12.90
N ILE A 423 10.97 27.25 12.00
CA ILE A 423 9.68 26.57 11.92
C ILE A 423 9.52 26.02 10.51
N TRP A 424 9.13 24.76 10.43
CA TRP A 424 8.73 24.11 9.19
C TRP A 424 7.38 23.42 9.40
N ARG A 425 6.42 23.72 8.54
CA ARG A 425 5.10 23.09 8.54
C ARG A 425 4.78 22.51 7.18
N VAL A 426 4.12 21.36 7.19
CA VAL A 426 3.52 20.73 6.01
C VAL A 426 2.03 20.52 6.29
N ASP A 427 1.19 20.87 5.33
CA ASP A 427 -0.23 20.51 5.29
C ASP A 427 -0.50 19.90 3.91
N GLN A 428 -0.68 18.58 3.87
CA GLN A 428 -0.81 17.78 2.66
C GLN A 428 -2.08 16.94 2.70
N SER A 429 -2.76 16.83 1.56
CA SER A 429 -3.88 15.91 1.38
C SER A 429 -3.95 15.41 -0.05
N THR A 430 -4.06 14.09 -0.21
CA THR A 430 -4.47 13.45 -1.46
C THR A 430 -5.91 12.97 -1.32
N LEU A 431 -6.76 13.28 -2.30
CA LEU A 431 -8.14 12.80 -2.41
C LEU A 431 -8.28 11.95 -3.67
N ILE A 432 -8.84 10.76 -3.54
CA ILE A 432 -9.02 9.80 -4.62
C ILE A 432 -10.50 9.43 -4.68
N ASP A 433 -11.05 9.40 -5.89
CA ASP A 433 -12.40 8.89 -6.18
C ASP A 433 -12.37 8.08 -7.48
N ASN A 434 -12.50 6.76 -7.34
CA ASN A 434 -12.52 5.81 -8.43
C ASN A 434 -13.91 5.18 -8.54
N LEU A 435 -14.45 5.11 -9.74
CA LEU A 435 -15.70 4.44 -10.04
C LEU A 435 -15.50 3.51 -11.24
N VAL A 436 -15.70 2.22 -11.01
CA VAL A 436 -15.75 1.19 -12.04
C VAL A 436 -17.21 0.83 -12.29
N GLN A 437 -17.63 0.89 -13.56
CA GLN A 437 -18.94 0.45 -14.01
C GLN A 437 -18.75 -0.72 -14.96
N THR A 438 -19.42 -1.84 -14.69
CA THR A 438 -19.48 -3.00 -15.59
C THR A 438 -20.92 -3.18 -16.04
N ILE A 439 -21.15 -3.18 -17.36
CA ILE A 439 -22.47 -3.28 -17.97
C ILE A 439 -22.50 -4.54 -18.83
N ASP A 440 -23.42 -5.44 -18.53
CA ASP A 440 -23.65 -6.65 -19.32
C ASP A 440 -25.16 -6.90 -19.51
N LYS A 441 -25.53 -8.09 -19.97
CA LYS A 441 -26.93 -8.49 -20.17
C LYS A 441 -27.76 -8.53 -18.87
N ASP A 442 -27.10 -8.70 -17.72
CA ASP A 442 -27.73 -8.82 -16.41
C ASP A 442 -27.88 -7.44 -15.74
N GLY A 443 -27.17 -6.42 -16.24
CA GLY A 443 -27.39 -5.01 -15.91
C GLY A 443 -26.10 -4.26 -15.60
N LEU A 444 -26.22 -3.22 -14.76
CA LEU A 444 -25.11 -2.40 -14.31
C LEU A 444 -24.63 -2.86 -12.94
N ARG A 445 -23.35 -3.22 -12.84
CA ARG A 445 -22.61 -3.35 -11.58
C ARG A 445 -21.71 -2.14 -11.40
N MET A 446 -21.64 -1.61 -10.18
CA MET A 446 -20.77 -0.49 -9.85
C MET A 446 -19.87 -0.84 -8.66
N GLU A 447 -18.63 -0.39 -8.73
CA GLU A 447 -17.69 -0.39 -7.62
C GLU A 447 -17.08 1.01 -7.49
N ARG A 448 -17.27 1.64 -6.33
CA ARG A 448 -16.67 2.93 -6.00
C ARG A 448 -15.65 2.76 -4.89
N PHE A 449 -14.49 3.35 -5.06
CA PHE A 449 -13.45 3.45 -4.03
C PHE A 449 -13.07 4.91 -3.85
N GLN A 450 -13.19 5.40 -2.62
CA GLN A 450 -12.77 6.74 -2.24
C GLN A 450 -11.68 6.63 -1.18
N ALA A 451 -10.69 7.51 -1.22
CA ALA A 451 -9.65 7.56 -0.20
C ALA A 451 -9.15 8.98 0.05
N ARG A 452 -8.64 9.20 1.26
CA ARG A 452 -7.98 10.44 1.68
C ARG A 452 -6.70 10.13 2.45
N TYR A 453 -5.60 10.75 2.04
CA TYR A 453 -4.28 10.62 2.67
C TYR A 453 -3.85 11.98 3.24
N PRO A 454 -4.34 12.38 4.44
CA PRO A 454 -3.89 13.61 5.08
C PRO A 454 -2.54 13.40 5.78
N LEU A 455 -1.67 14.41 5.69
CA LEU A 455 -0.43 14.49 6.45
C LEU A 455 -0.22 15.94 6.89
N THR A 456 -0.06 16.15 8.19
CA THR A 456 0.40 17.42 8.74
C THR A 456 1.67 17.22 9.55
N ILE A 457 2.60 18.17 9.42
CA ILE A 457 3.85 18.22 10.18
C ILE A 457 3.99 19.64 10.71
N ASP A 458 4.29 19.80 12.00
CA ASP A 458 4.72 21.06 12.60
C ASP A 458 6.01 20.80 13.39
N MET A 459 7.13 21.23 12.81
CA MET A 459 8.44 21.15 13.41
C MET A 459 8.91 22.54 13.82
N GLN A 460 9.32 22.69 15.08
CA GLN A 460 9.89 23.90 15.62
C GLN A 460 11.23 23.58 16.24
N VAL A 461 12.27 24.26 15.78
CA VAL A 461 13.61 24.16 16.31
C VAL A 461 13.96 25.51 16.92
N SER A 462 14.38 25.53 18.18
CA SER A 462 14.71 26.76 18.90
C SER A 462 16.01 26.63 19.66
N GLY A 463 16.65 27.76 19.98
CA GLY A 463 17.93 27.81 20.68
C GLY A 463 19.11 28.04 19.73
N ASP A 464 20.32 27.89 20.26
CA ASP A 464 21.57 28.02 19.51
C ASP A 464 22.19 26.65 19.23
N ASP A 465 23.35 26.62 18.56
CA ASP A 465 24.04 25.38 18.21
C ASP A 465 24.41 24.49 19.40
N ASN A 466 24.54 25.05 20.60
CA ASN A 466 24.92 24.32 21.81
C ASN A 466 23.71 23.87 22.63
N ASN A 467 22.57 24.55 22.50
CA ASN A 467 21.35 24.29 23.28
C ASN A 467 20.09 24.35 22.40
N ARG A 468 20.02 23.47 21.42
CA ARG A 468 18.92 23.38 20.46
C ARG A 468 17.83 22.44 20.95
N THR A 469 16.60 22.93 21.01
CA THR A 469 15.38 22.16 21.31
C THR A 469 14.55 21.97 20.05
N GLN A 470 14.15 20.73 19.75
CA GLN A 470 13.21 20.37 18.70
C GLN A 470 11.86 20.01 19.32
N GLN A 471 10.79 20.61 18.83
CA GLN A 471 9.40 20.22 19.08
C GLN A 471 8.79 19.77 17.77
N LEU A 472 8.06 18.66 17.78
CA LEU A 472 7.54 18.07 16.56
C LEU A 472 6.16 17.49 16.83
N LYS A 473 5.17 17.91 16.05
CA LYS A 473 3.81 17.36 16.02
C LYS A 473 3.53 16.86 14.62
N LEU A 474 2.91 15.69 14.51
CA LEU A 474 2.53 15.11 13.23
C LEU A 474 1.18 14.43 13.36
N GLU A 475 0.38 14.53 12.31
CA GLU A 475 -0.85 13.75 12.11
C GLU A 475 -0.81 13.16 10.71
N GLN A 476 -0.84 11.83 10.63
CA GLN A 476 -0.94 11.07 9.39
C GLN A 476 -2.24 10.26 9.42
N GLY A 477 -2.96 10.24 8.31
CA GLY A 477 -4.20 9.48 8.18
C GLY A 477 -4.26 8.62 6.93
N LEU A 478 -5.19 7.67 6.96
CA LEU A 478 -5.66 6.90 5.82
C LEU A 478 -7.15 6.65 6.04
N TRP A 479 -7.98 7.40 5.33
CA TRP A 479 -9.41 7.13 5.26
C TRP A 479 -9.73 6.50 3.92
N SER A 480 -10.60 5.49 3.90
CA SER A 480 -11.14 4.94 2.67
C SER A 480 -12.57 4.43 2.82
N GLU A 481 -13.34 4.50 1.74
CA GLU A 481 -14.64 3.85 1.60
C GLU A 481 -14.67 3.04 0.30
N ARG A 482 -15.11 1.79 0.39
CA ARG A 482 -15.41 0.94 -0.76
C ARG A 482 -16.89 0.64 -0.78
N VAL A 483 -17.54 0.85 -1.91
CA VAL A 483 -18.96 0.58 -2.13
C VAL A 483 -19.13 -0.27 -3.37
N ILE A 484 -19.84 -1.37 -3.25
CA ILE A 484 -20.19 -2.25 -4.36
C ILE A 484 -21.70 -2.29 -4.48
N THR A 485 -22.21 -2.07 -5.69
CA THR A 485 -23.61 -2.27 -6.04
C THR A 485 -23.68 -3.31 -7.15
N ASP A 486 -24.34 -4.43 -6.87
CA ASP A 486 -24.52 -5.49 -7.87
C ASP A 486 -25.67 -5.19 -8.84
N THR A 487 -25.88 -6.08 -9.81
CA THR A 487 -26.93 -5.94 -10.83
C THR A 487 -28.35 -6.02 -10.27
N SER A 488 -28.53 -6.56 -9.04
CA SER A 488 -29.81 -6.57 -8.33
C SER A 488 -30.11 -5.25 -7.62
N GLY A 489 -29.12 -4.35 -7.52
CA GLY A 489 -29.17 -3.14 -6.71
C GLY A 489 -28.79 -3.36 -5.25
N SER A 490 -28.38 -4.58 -4.86
CA SER A 490 -27.86 -4.85 -3.53
C SER A 490 -26.54 -4.14 -3.33
N ARG A 491 -26.40 -3.48 -2.18
CA ARG A 491 -25.25 -2.63 -1.88
C ARG A 491 -24.47 -3.16 -0.68
N TRP A 492 -23.18 -3.39 -0.88
CA TRP A 492 -22.21 -3.66 0.17
C TRP A 492 -21.27 -2.46 0.33
N TRP A 493 -20.85 -2.15 1.55
CA TRP A 493 -19.84 -1.11 1.78
C TRP A 493 -18.92 -1.44 2.94
N GLN A 494 -17.72 -0.89 2.90
CA GLN A 494 -16.76 -0.88 4.00
C GLN A 494 -16.09 0.49 4.11
N THR A 495 -15.88 0.95 5.33
CA THR A 495 -15.13 2.15 5.67
C THR A 495 -13.94 1.80 6.55
N MET A 496 -12.84 2.51 6.37
CA MET A 496 -11.64 2.43 7.20
C MET A 496 -11.17 3.86 7.54
N ASP A 497 -10.79 4.09 8.80
CA ASP A 497 -10.15 5.32 9.27
C ASP A 497 -8.95 4.95 10.16
N TYR A 498 -7.75 5.11 9.62
CA TYR A 498 -6.49 4.85 10.32
C TYR A 498 -5.79 6.20 10.57
N GLN A 499 -5.45 6.50 11.83
CA GLN A 499 -4.78 7.72 12.24
C GLN A 499 -3.57 7.43 13.14
N VAL A 500 -2.50 8.20 12.94
CA VAL A 500 -1.28 8.21 13.76
C VAL A 500 -0.94 9.65 14.11
N THR A 501 -0.89 9.99 15.40
CA THR A 501 -0.66 11.37 15.89
C THR A 501 0.47 11.48 16.91
N PRO A 502 1.74 11.29 16.50
CA PRO A 502 2.90 11.45 17.37
C PRO A 502 3.23 12.92 17.64
N ASN A 503 3.73 13.17 18.84
CA ASN A 503 4.24 14.47 19.28
C ASN A 503 5.46 14.24 20.18
N LEU A 504 6.52 15.02 20.00
CA LEU A 504 7.71 14.95 20.84
C LEU A 504 8.35 16.30 21.09
N THR A 505 9.16 16.33 22.14
CA THR A 505 10.15 17.37 22.43
C THR A 505 11.49 16.67 22.69
N ALA A 506 12.55 17.18 22.09
CA ALA A 506 13.89 16.63 22.21
C ALA A 506 14.93 17.75 22.29
N GLN A 507 16.00 17.53 23.05
CA GLN A 507 17.22 18.32 22.91
C GLN A 507 18.04 17.74 21.76
N THR A 508 18.77 18.59 21.04
CA THR A 508 19.71 18.15 20.01
C THR A 508 21.12 18.13 20.60
N ASP A 509 21.84 17.04 20.41
CA ASP A 509 23.25 16.95 20.74
C ASP A 509 24.07 17.88 19.83
N PRO A 510 24.88 18.82 20.37
CA PRO A 510 25.65 19.77 19.56
C PRO A 510 26.66 19.12 18.62
N GLN A 511 27.22 17.96 19.00
CA GLN A 511 28.26 17.27 18.25
C GLN A 511 27.65 16.35 17.20
N THR A 512 26.69 15.52 17.60
CA THR A 512 26.15 14.48 16.71
C THR A 512 24.89 14.93 15.97
N ARG A 513 24.31 16.09 16.33
CA ARG A 513 23.00 16.59 15.87
C ARG A 513 21.84 15.60 16.09
N ARG A 514 21.98 14.65 17.03
CA ARG A 514 20.95 13.64 17.34
C ARG A 514 20.05 14.09 18.46
N SER A 515 18.83 13.58 18.48
CA SER A 515 17.90 13.77 19.60
C SER A 515 18.42 13.09 20.87
N ARG A 516 18.40 13.83 21.98
CA ARG A 516 18.65 13.38 23.36
C ARG A 516 17.57 13.95 24.27
N GLN A 517 17.40 13.37 25.47
CA GLN A 517 16.40 13.82 26.44
C GLN A 517 15.00 13.97 25.81
N VAL A 518 14.57 12.91 25.11
CA VAL A 518 13.33 12.92 24.34
C VAL A 518 12.15 12.61 25.26
N THR A 519 11.12 13.42 25.17
CA THR A 519 9.81 13.15 25.77
C THR A 519 8.76 13.23 24.68
N GLY A 520 7.81 12.30 24.65
CA GLY A 520 6.82 12.29 23.59
C GLY A 520 5.65 11.36 23.85
N THR A 521 4.63 11.53 23.03
CA THR A 521 3.42 10.72 23.03
C THR A 521 3.07 10.33 21.61
N ASN A 522 2.42 9.19 21.43
CA ASN A 522 1.80 8.83 20.16
C ASN A 522 0.39 8.26 20.44
N ARG A 523 -0.54 8.50 19.52
CA ARG A 523 -1.85 7.85 19.50
C ARG A 523 -2.03 7.23 18.13
N VAL A 524 -2.24 5.92 18.11
CA VAL A 524 -2.44 5.12 16.90
C VAL A 524 -3.83 4.52 16.97
N ARG A 525 -4.67 4.77 15.97
CA ARG A 525 -6.09 4.38 15.98
C ARG A 525 -6.50 3.78 14.64
N LEU A 526 -7.18 2.64 14.66
CA LEU A 526 -7.81 2.06 13.48
C LEU A 526 -9.29 1.78 13.76
N ASP A 527 -10.16 2.28 12.88
CA ASP A 527 -11.59 1.98 12.84
C ASP A 527 -11.93 1.34 11.49
N VAL A 528 -12.67 0.24 11.52
CA VAL A 528 -13.22 -0.40 10.32
C VAL A 528 -14.67 -0.75 10.56
N LYS A 529 -15.54 -0.53 9.57
CA LYS A 529 -16.96 -0.92 9.61
C LYS A 529 -17.43 -1.35 8.24
N ASP A 530 -18.36 -2.28 8.18
CA ASP A 530 -19.03 -2.67 6.93
C ASP A 530 -20.55 -2.81 7.07
N SER A 531 -21.21 -3.00 5.93
CA SER A 531 -22.65 -3.18 5.82
C SER A 531 -23.16 -4.51 6.39
N ASP A 532 -22.30 -5.49 6.61
CA ASP A 532 -22.65 -6.81 7.12
C ASP A 532 -22.63 -6.84 8.67
N GLY A 533 -22.37 -5.69 9.30
CA GLY A 533 -22.30 -5.52 10.74
C GLY A 533 -20.91 -5.74 11.31
N GLY A 534 -19.91 -6.04 10.48
CA GLY A 534 -18.52 -6.13 10.90
C GLY A 534 -18.02 -4.77 11.41
N CYS A 535 -17.30 -4.78 12.52
CA CYS A 535 -16.83 -3.56 13.16
C CYS A 535 -15.55 -3.82 13.96
N TYR A 536 -14.51 -3.03 13.73
CA TYR A 536 -13.27 -3.05 14.51
C TYR A 536 -12.92 -1.64 14.98
N HIS A 537 -12.51 -1.51 16.24
CA HIS A 537 -11.91 -0.31 16.77
C HIS A 537 -10.79 -0.65 17.73
N ARG A 538 -9.60 -0.10 17.49
CA ARG A 538 -8.49 -0.09 18.45
C ARG A 538 -7.82 1.27 18.48
N THR A 539 -7.52 1.74 19.68
CA THR A 539 -6.60 2.86 19.92
C THR A 539 -5.48 2.45 20.87
N ILE A 540 -4.23 2.68 20.47
CA ILE A 540 -3.03 2.53 21.30
C ILE A 540 -2.53 3.93 21.68
N HIS A 541 -2.35 4.16 22.97
CA HIS A 541 -1.70 5.33 23.53
C HIS A 541 -0.27 4.97 23.93
N VAL A 542 0.68 5.79 23.52
CA VAL A 542 2.11 5.63 23.77
C VAL A 542 2.62 6.86 24.51
N THR A 543 3.45 6.64 25.52
CA THR A 543 4.18 7.69 26.24
C THR A 543 5.63 7.26 26.36
N ASN A 544 6.57 8.12 25.96
CA ASN A 544 8.02 7.88 26.04
C ASN A 544 8.43 6.48 25.52
N ASN A 545 7.97 6.16 24.30
CA ASN A 545 8.24 4.91 23.58
C ASN A 545 7.82 3.60 24.27
N ALA A 546 6.84 3.68 25.18
CA ALA A 546 6.14 2.51 25.70
C ALA A 546 4.62 2.67 25.61
N VAL A 547 3.90 1.56 25.40
CA VAL A 547 2.43 1.54 25.47
C VAL A 547 1.99 2.00 26.85
N ALA A 548 1.24 3.10 26.90
CA ALA A 548 0.66 3.66 28.12
C ALA A 548 -0.78 3.17 28.34
N GLY A 549 -1.49 2.79 27.27
CA GLY A 549 -2.85 2.25 27.36
C GLY A 549 -3.37 1.78 26.01
N VAL A 550 -4.33 0.87 26.04
CA VAL A 550 -5.01 0.36 24.84
C VAL A 550 -6.51 0.37 25.09
N THR A 551 -7.27 0.87 24.13
CA THR A 551 -8.73 0.87 24.15
C THR A 551 -9.23 0.15 22.91
N ASP A 552 -9.98 -0.93 23.12
CA ASP A 552 -10.67 -1.63 22.04
C ASP A 552 -12.18 -1.35 22.14
N GLY A 553 -12.83 -1.24 20.98
CA GLY A 553 -14.27 -1.04 20.86
C GLY A 553 -14.95 -2.32 20.36
N CYS A 554 -15.72 -2.19 19.28
CA CYS A 554 -16.19 -3.36 18.53
C CYS A 554 -15.00 -4.15 17.97
N ARG A 555 -15.17 -5.46 17.80
CA ARG A 555 -14.20 -6.36 17.17
C ARG A 555 -14.91 -7.27 16.20
#